data_AF-A0AAV5KEX9-F1
#
_entry.id   AF-A0AAV5KEX9-F1
#
_cell.length_a   1.000
_cell.length_b   1.000
_cell.length_c   1.000
_cell.angle_alpha   90.00
_cell.angle_beta   90.00
_cell.angle_gamma   90.00
#
_symmetry.space_group_name_H-M   'P 1'
#
loop_
_entity.id
_entity.type
_entity.pdbx_description
1 polymer ?
#
loop_
_entity_poly.entity_id
_entity_poly.type
_entity_poly.pdbx_seq_one_letter_code
_entity_poly.pdbx_strand_id
1 'polypeptide(L)'
;MLSLVADFQQNKTLALNANFVHGLKSILTDASLDKEFIAMAITLPGEGEIMDLMEVADPDAVHSVRKFIRKELASQLKAEFLNTVQANRSSEEYVFNHPNMARRALKNVALGYLASLEDPELTKLVLHEYNTATNMTEQFAALVAIAQSPGKIRDDVLADFYNKWQHDFLVVNKWFALQATSDIPGNVETVRNLAQLEMIVSANGLSENVFEIASKSLAV
;
A
#
# COMPACT_ATOMS: atom_id res chain seq x y z
N MET A 1 -13.25 4.32 14.87
CA MET A 1 -11.86 3.83 14.97
C MET A 1 -11.40 3.76 16.41
N LEU A 2 -11.35 4.86 17.17
CA LEU A 2 -10.92 4.84 18.58
C LEU A 2 -11.70 3.86 19.47
N SER A 3 -13.01 3.72 19.26
CA SER A 3 -13.81 2.70 19.96
C SER A 3 -13.34 1.26 19.68
N LEU A 4 -12.96 0.96 18.43
CA LEU A 4 -12.42 -0.34 18.04
C LEU A 4 -11.01 -0.57 18.62
N VAL A 5 -10.21 0.50 18.79
CA VAL A 5 -8.92 0.43 19.50
C VAL A 5 -9.15 0.05 20.96
N ALA A 6 -10.09 0.71 21.65
CA ALA A 6 -10.45 0.36 23.02
C ALA A 6 -10.99 -1.08 23.14
N ASP A 7 -11.78 -1.53 22.15
CA ASP A 7 -12.28 -2.91 22.12
C ASP A 7 -11.13 -3.92 21.90
N PHE A 8 -10.20 -3.63 21.00
CA PHE A 8 -9.00 -4.45 20.77
C PHE A 8 -8.16 -4.59 22.04
N GLN A 9 -7.87 -3.48 22.72
CA GLN A 9 -7.10 -3.46 23.97
C GLN A 9 -7.76 -4.27 25.09
N GLN A 10 -9.09 -4.39 25.06
CA GLN A 10 -9.88 -5.18 26.00
C GLN A 10 -10.09 -6.63 25.53
N ASN A 11 -9.42 -7.07 24.45
CA ASN A 11 -9.59 -8.39 23.83
C ASN A 11 -11.04 -8.71 23.44
N LYS A 12 -11.82 -7.69 23.08
CA LYS A 12 -13.17 -7.89 22.56
C LYS A 12 -13.13 -8.19 21.06
N THR A 13 -14.14 -8.92 20.59
CA THR A 13 -14.33 -9.15 19.16
C THR A 13 -14.58 -7.82 18.46
N LEU A 14 -13.76 -7.52 17.45
CA LEU A 14 -13.95 -6.33 16.62
C LEU A 14 -15.12 -6.54 15.67
N ALA A 15 -15.99 -5.54 15.57
CA ALA A 15 -17.12 -5.54 14.66
C ALA A 15 -17.27 -4.16 14.02
N LEU A 16 -17.27 -4.10 12.69
CA LEU A 16 -17.43 -2.85 11.97
C LEU A 16 -18.91 -2.47 11.92
N ASN A 17 -19.22 -1.20 12.21
CA ASN A 17 -20.59 -0.70 12.16
C ASN A 17 -21.15 -0.77 10.73
N ALA A 18 -22.27 -1.47 10.52
CA ALA A 18 -22.89 -1.63 9.21
C ALA A 18 -23.24 -0.29 8.53
N ASN A 19 -23.61 0.73 9.30
CA ASN A 19 -23.90 2.07 8.75
C ASN A 19 -22.64 2.75 8.21
N PHE A 20 -21.48 2.49 8.81
CA PHE A 20 -20.19 3.00 8.31
C PHE A 20 -19.84 2.37 6.96
N VAL A 21 -20.02 1.04 6.84
CA VAL A 21 -19.81 0.33 5.57
C VAL A 21 -20.79 0.83 4.50
N HIS A 22 -22.07 0.97 4.85
CA HIS A 22 -23.09 1.51 3.95
C HIS A 22 -22.75 2.92 3.47
N GLY A 23 -22.31 3.80 4.37
CA GLY A 23 -21.89 5.16 4.02
C GLY A 23 -20.72 5.18 3.03
N LEU A 24 -19.68 4.37 3.26
CA LEU A 24 -18.56 4.28 2.32
C LEU A 24 -18.98 3.69 0.97
N LYS A 25 -19.89 2.71 0.96
CA LYS A 25 -20.46 2.16 -0.28
C LYS A 25 -21.23 3.22 -1.06
N SER A 26 -22.06 4.02 -0.39
CA SER A 26 -22.78 5.12 -1.03
C SER A 26 -21.84 6.11 -1.70
N ILE A 27 -20.75 6.51 -1.02
CA ILE A 27 -19.74 7.41 -1.59
C ILE A 27 -19.01 6.75 -2.77
N LEU A 28 -18.56 5.50 -2.61
CA LEU A 28 -17.81 4.76 -3.64
C LEU A 28 -18.59 4.57 -4.94
N THR A 29 -19.92 4.44 -4.84
CA THR A 29 -20.81 4.14 -5.98
C THR A 29 -21.52 5.36 -6.55
N ASP A 30 -21.33 6.55 -5.96
CA ASP A 30 -21.94 7.78 -6.43
C ASP A 30 -21.16 8.37 -7.61
N ALA A 31 -21.68 8.16 -8.82
CA ALA A 31 -21.08 8.65 -10.05
C ALA A 31 -21.16 10.19 -10.23
N SER A 32 -21.90 10.90 -9.37
CA SER A 32 -21.99 12.36 -9.40
C SER A 32 -20.84 13.05 -8.66
N LEU A 33 -20.13 12.32 -7.79
CA LEU A 33 -19.01 12.84 -7.02
C LEU A 33 -17.72 12.85 -7.84
N ASP A 34 -16.86 13.80 -7.54
CA ASP A 34 -15.51 13.81 -8.10
C ASP A 34 -14.68 12.61 -7.59
N LYS A 35 -13.88 12.01 -8.48
CA LYS A 35 -13.14 10.78 -8.15
C LYS A 35 -12.05 11.00 -7.09
N GLU A 36 -11.42 12.18 -7.06
CA GLU A 36 -10.43 12.51 -6.04
C GLU A 36 -11.11 12.69 -4.69
N PHE A 37 -12.29 13.30 -4.65
CA PHE A 37 -13.11 13.34 -3.45
C PHE A 37 -13.46 11.94 -2.94
N ILE A 38 -13.94 11.04 -3.80
CA ILE A 38 -14.23 9.65 -3.42
C ILE A 38 -12.98 8.99 -2.86
N ALA A 39 -11.84 9.09 -3.56
CA ALA A 39 -10.57 8.48 -3.15
C ALA A 39 -10.13 8.96 -1.76
N MET A 40 -10.24 10.27 -1.49
CA MET A 40 -9.91 10.84 -0.19
C MET A 40 -10.89 10.40 0.90
N ALA A 41 -12.20 10.43 0.62
CA ALA A 41 -13.24 10.08 1.59
C ALA A 41 -13.19 8.61 2.03
N ILE A 42 -12.78 7.70 1.14
CA ILE A 42 -12.63 6.27 1.47
C ILE A 42 -11.23 5.92 1.99
N THR A 43 -10.27 6.86 2.02
CA THR A 43 -8.92 6.59 2.55
C THR A 43 -8.96 6.60 4.08
N LEU A 44 -8.53 5.50 4.70
CA LEU A 44 -8.41 5.45 6.16
C LEU A 44 -7.30 6.40 6.65
N PRO A 45 -7.50 7.08 7.80
CA PRO A 45 -6.48 7.92 8.40
C PRO A 45 -5.19 7.14 8.67
N GLY A 46 -4.08 7.88 8.70
CA GLY A 46 -2.77 7.33 9.05
C GLY A 46 -2.72 6.83 10.49
N GLU A 47 -1.80 5.92 10.80
CA GLU A 47 -1.64 5.41 12.17
C GLU A 47 -1.23 6.53 13.14
N GLY A 48 -0.34 7.44 12.71
CA GLY A 48 0.02 8.64 13.47
C GLY A 48 -1.17 9.54 13.76
N GLU A 49 -2.02 9.80 12.76
CA GLU A 49 -3.24 10.61 12.93
C GLU A 49 -4.21 9.99 13.94
N ILE A 50 -4.30 8.66 13.99
CA ILE A 50 -5.13 7.96 14.98
C ILE A 50 -4.50 8.09 16.37
N MET A 51 -3.18 7.91 16.49
CA MET A 51 -2.45 8.01 17.76
C MET A 51 -2.48 9.44 18.34
N ASP A 52 -2.45 10.47 17.50
CA ASP A 52 -2.56 11.87 17.94
C ASP A 52 -3.90 12.20 18.62
N LEU A 53 -4.93 11.38 18.37
CA LEU A 53 -6.25 11.50 19.01
C LEU A 53 -6.37 10.69 20.31
N MET A 54 -5.33 9.94 20.69
CA MET A 54 -5.31 9.08 21.87
C MET A 54 -4.61 9.77 23.04
N GLU A 55 -5.12 9.56 24.26
CA GLU A 55 -4.44 10.05 25.47
C GLU A 55 -3.13 9.29 25.72
N VAL A 56 -3.12 7.99 25.46
CA VAL A 56 -1.94 7.12 25.51
C VAL A 56 -1.84 6.39 24.19
N ALA A 57 -0.75 6.62 23.44
CA ALA A 57 -0.52 5.99 22.15
C ALA A 57 -0.27 4.48 22.31
N ASP A 58 -0.89 3.69 21.43
CA ASP A 58 -0.73 2.24 21.34
C ASP A 58 -0.60 1.84 19.85
N PRO A 59 0.64 1.79 19.31
CA PRO A 59 0.85 1.55 17.88
C PRO A 59 0.37 0.17 17.44
N ASP A 60 0.51 -0.85 18.29
CA ASP A 60 0.11 -2.23 17.96
C ASP A 60 -1.41 -2.36 17.86
N ALA A 61 -2.15 -1.72 18.78
CA ALA A 61 -3.61 -1.70 18.73
C ALA A 61 -4.12 -0.89 17.53
N VAL A 62 -3.53 0.27 17.26
CA VAL A 62 -3.89 1.11 16.11
C VAL A 62 -3.64 0.36 14.80
N HIS A 63 -2.47 -0.26 14.65
CA HIS A 63 -2.11 -1.05 13.47
C HIS A 63 -3.10 -2.21 13.26
N SER A 64 -3.33 -3.00 14.30
CA SER A 64 -4.26 -4.13 14.30
C SER A 64 -5.67 -3.72 13.90
N VAL A 65 -6.21 -2.64 14.48
CA VAL A 65 -7.55 -2.14 14.17
C VAL A 65 -7.64 -1.57 12.77
N ARG A 66 -6.62 -0.82 12.32
CA ARG A 66 -6.60 -0.27 10.97
C ARG A 66 -6.55 -1.38 9.91
N LYS A 67 -5.75 -2.42 10.14
CA LYS A 67 -5.69 -3.63 9.30
C LYS A 67 -7.04 -4.35 9.29
N PHE A 68 -7.67 -4.53 10.44
CA PHE A 68 -9.02 -5.10 10.56
C PHE A 68 -10.05 -4.33 9.74
N ILE A 69 -10.15 -3.01 9.91
CA ILE A 69 -11.13 -2.18 9.17
C ILE A 69 -10.88 -2.27 7.67
N ARG A 70 -9.62 -2.22 7.24
CA ARG A 70 -9.26 -2.33 5.82
C ARG A 70 -9.72 -3.66 5.22
N LYS A 71 -9.44 -4.78 5.89
CA LYS A 71 -9.87 -6.12 5.44
C LYS A 71 -11.39 -6.26 5.43
N GLU A 72 -12.07 -5.77 6.47
CA GLU A 72 -13.52 -5.86 6.60
C GLU A 72 -14.24 -5.07 5.51
N LEU A 73 -13.80 -3.84 5.24
CA LEU A 73 -14.31 -3.02 4.13
C LEU A 73 -14.04 -3.69 2.78
N ALA A 74 -12.82 -4.18 2.55
CA ALA A 74 -12.47 -4.85 1.31
C ALA A 74 -13.33 -6.10 1.08
N SER A 75 -13.63 -6.86 2.14
CA SER A 75 -14.44 -8.07 2.08
C SER A 75 -15.90 -7.74 1.74
N GLN A 76 -16.50 -6.81 2.49
CA GLN A 76 -17.91 -6.45 2.31
C GLN A 76 -18.18 -5.69 1.00
N LEU A 77 -17.19 -4.93 0.48
CA LEU A 77 -17.31 -4.11 -0.73
C LEU A 77 -16.45 -4.63 -1.89
N LYS A 78 -16.11 -5.93 -1.90
CA LYS A 78 -15.20 -6.54 -2.88
C LYS A 78 -15.64 -6.28 -4.32
N ALA A 79 -16.94 -6.43 -4.60
CA ALA A 79 -17.48 -6.24 -5.94
C ALA A 79 -17.37 -4.78 -6.40
N GLU A 80 -17.67 -3.83 -5.52
CA GLU A 80 -17.58 -2.40 -5.78
C GLU A 80 -16.13 -1.95 -6.00
N PHE A 81 -15.18 -2.44 -5.19
CA PHE A 81 -13.77 -2.16 -5.40
C PHE A 81 -13.23 -2.77 -6.71
N LEU A 82 -13.62 -3.99 -7.06
CA LEU A 82 -13.28 -4.61 -8.34
C LEU A 82 -13.78 -3.77 -9.52
N ASN A 83 -15.06 -3.38 -9.48
CA ASN A 83 -15.65 -2.52 -10.50
C ASN A 83 -14.91 -1.17 -10.58
N THR A 84 -14.57 -0.59 -9.42
CA THR A 84 -13.82 0.68 -9.34
C THR A 84 -12.46 0.57 -10.01
N VAL A 85 -11.70 -0.51 -9.76
CA VAL A 85 -10.41 -0.73 -10.42
C VAL A 85 -10.60 -0.85 -11.93
N GLN A 86 -11.56 -1.66 -12.39
CA GLN A 86 -11.81 -1.89 -13.82
C GLN A 86 -12.23 -0.61 -14.54
N ALA A 87 -13.22 0.12 -14.00
CA ALA A 87 -13.76 1.34 -14.59
C ALA A 87 -12.76 2.51 -14.62
N ASN A 88 -11.72 2.44 -13.79
CA ASN A 88 -10.69 3.47 -13.72
C ASN A 88 -9.35 3.01 -14.31
N ARG A 89 -9.28 1.91 -15.07
CA ARG A 89 -8.10 1.61 -15.90
C ARG A 89 -8.04 2.56 -17.09
N SER A 90 -6.84 2.85 -17.56
CA SER A 90 -6.62 3.56 -18.82
C SER A 90 -5.35 3.03 -19.48
N SER A 91 -5.42 2.87 -20.80
CA SER A 91 -4.29 2.58 -21.69
C SER A 91 -3.86 3.82 -22.47
N GLU A 92 -4.42 4.99 -22.15
CA GLU A 92 -4.05 6.26 -22.77
C GLU A 92 -2.65 6.69 -22.33
N GLU A 93 -2.05 7.59 -23.12
CA GLU A 93 -0.79 8.21 -22.77
C GLU A 93 -0.90 8.97 -21.44
N TYR A 94 0.19 8.99 -20.68
CA TYR A 94 0.21 9.72 -19.41
C TYR A 94 0.02 11.22 -19.65
N VAL A 95 -1.02 11.78 -19.03
CA VAL A 95 -1.25 13.23 -18.98
C VAL A 95 -1.30 13.70 -17.52
N PHE A 96 -0.58 14.79 -17.25
CA PHE A 96 -0.63 15.49 -15.97
C PHE A 96 -1.81 16.47 -15.97
N ASN A 97 -2.99 15.98 -15.60
CA ASN A 97 -4.19 16.79 -15.40
C ASN A 97 -5.08 16.20 -14.30
N HIS A 98 -5.98 17.02 -13.76
CA HIS A 98 -6.84 16.64 -12.64
C HIS A 98 -7.70 15.39 -12.92
N PRO A 99 -8.42 15.25 -14.06
CA PRO A 99 -9.22 14.06 -14.32
C PRO A 99 -8.42 12.75 -14.29
N ASN A 100 -7.21 12.75 -14.85
CA ASN A 100 -6.35 11.56 -14.84
C ASN A 100 -5.75 11.30 -13.45
N MET A 101 -5.41 12.35 -12.70
CA MET A 101 -4.95 12.22 -11.31
C MET A 101 -6.04 11.62 -10.42
N ALA A 102 -7.26 12.15 -10.50
CA ALA A 102 -8.43 11.71 -9.75
C ALA A 102 -8.78 10.24 -10.07
N ARG A 103 -8.74 9.84 -11.35
CA ARG A 103 -8.88 8.44 -11.79
C ARG A 103 -7.87 7.53 -11.11
N ARG A 104 -6.58 7.88 -11.19
CA ARG A 104 -5.49 7.06 -10.61
C ARG A 104 -5.60 6.98 -9.10
N ALA A 105 -5.91 8.08 -8.43
CA ALA A 105 -6.10 8.11 -6.98
C ALA A 105 -7.18 7.10 -6.54
N LEU A 106 -8.37 7.17 -7.16
CA LEU A 106 -9.47 6.26 -6.85
C LEU A 106 -9.14 4.80 -7.16
N LYS A 107 -8.57 4.52 -8.34
CA LYS A 107 -8.12 3.17 -8.72
C LYS A 107 -7.13 2.60 -7.71
N ASN A 108 -6.12 3.39 -7.32
CA ASN A 108 -5.04 2.93 -6.47
C ASN A 108 -5.50 2.64 -5.04
N VAL A 109 -6.40 3.46 -4.49
CA VAL A 109 -7.01 3.20 -3.17
C VAL A 109 -7.83 1.91 -3.20
N ALA A 110 -8.68 1.73 -4.24
CA ALA A 110 -9.45 0.50 -4.41
C ALA A 110 -8.57 -0.76 -4.56
N LEU A 111 -7.48 -0.66 -5.34
CA LEU A 111 -6.50 -1.73 -5.49
C LEU A 111 -5.85 -2.11 -4.16
N GLY A 112 -5.51 -1.10 -3.34
CA GLY A 112 -4.98 -1.29 -2.00
C GLY A 112 -5.95 -2.00 -1.05
N TYR A 113 -7.26 -1.72 -1.13
CA TYR A 113 -8.26 -2.48 -0.37
C TYR A 113 -8.30 -3.94 -0.80
N LEU A 114 -8.40 -4.21 -2.11
CA LEU A 114 -8.45 -5.57 -2.64
C LEU A 114 -7.22 -6.41 -2.24
N ALA A 115 -6.02 -5.83 -2.31
CA ALA A 115 -4.80 -6.51 -1.91
C ALA A 115 -4.78 -6.98 -0.45
N SER A 116 -5.52 -6.29 0.44
CA SER A 116 -5.57 -6.65 1.87
C SER A 116 -6.29 -7.98 2.14
N LEU A 117 -7.05 -8.51 1.18
CA LEU A 117 -7.78 -9.77 1.34
C LEU A 117 -6.91 -11.02 1.21
N GLU A 118 -5.65 -10.89 0.77
CA GLU A 118 -4.71 -12.01 0.63
C GLU A 118 -5.25 -13.16 -0.26
N ASP A 119 -6.18 -12.83 -1.16
CA ASP A 119 -6.79 -13.75 -2.13
C ASP A 119 -5.85 -13.92 -3.35
N PRO A 120 -5.49 -15.16 -3.74
CA PRO A 120 -4.59 -15.40 -4.87
C PRO A 120 -5.02 -14.75 -6.19
N GLU A 121 -6.32 -14.65 -6.47
CA GLU A 121 -6.81 -14.00 -7.69
C GLU A 121 -6.66 -12.48 -7.62
N LEU A 122 -6.80 -11.89 -6.42
CA LEU A 122 -6.54 -10.47 -6.21
C LEU A 122 -5.04 -10.19 -6.26
N THR A 123 -4.19 -11.08 -5.78
CA THR A 123 -2.73 -10.97 -5.94
C THR A 123 -2.33 -10.96 -7.42
N LYS A 124 -2.94 -11.83 -8.25
CA LYS A 124 -2.74 -11.82 -9.71
C LYS A 124 -3.22 -10.51 -10.34
N LEU A 125 -4.36 -9.97 -9.89
CA LEU A 125 -4.87 -8.68 -10.34
C LEU A 125 -3.87 -7.55 -10.06
N VAL A 126 -3.35 -7.45 -8.83
CA VAL A 126 -2.40 -6.40 -8.44
C VAL A 126 -1.08 -6.56 -9.21
N LEU A 127 -0.60 -7.79 -9.41
CA LEU A 127 0.58 -8.06 -10.22
C LEU A 127 0.38 -7.63 -11.69
N HIS A 128 -0.81 -7.86 -12.24
CA HIS A 128 -1.14 -7.37 -13.58
C HIS A 128 -1.12 -5.83 -13.64
N GLU A 129 -1.66 -5.13 -12.65
CA GLU A 129 -1.57 -3.66 -12.57
C GLU A 129 -0.12 -3.17 -12.49
N TYR A 130 0.72 -3.84 -11.71
CA TYR A 130 2.15 -3.50 -11.61
C TYR A 130 2.85 -3.63 -12.98
N ASN A 131 2.65 -4.76 -13.66
CA ASN A 131 3.33 -5.07 -14.92
C ASN A 131 2.85 -4.22 -16.09
N THR A 132 1.59 -3.77 -16.08
CA THR A 132 0.99 -3.01 -17.17
C THR A 132 0.96 -1.50 -16.92
N ALA A 133 1.40 -1.05 -15.74
CA ALA A 133 1.43 0.36 -15.40
C ALA A 133 2.34 1.15 -16.37
N THR A 134 1.78 2.21 -16.96
CA THR A 134 2.48 3.10 -17.90
C THR A 134 3.15 4.29 -17.22
N ASN A 135 2.97 4.43 -15.90
CA ASN A 135 3.51 5.53 -15.11
C ASN A 135 3.86 5.09 -13.69
N MET A 136 4.77 5.82 -13.05
CA MET A 136 5.28 5.51 -11.71
C MET A 136 4.19 5.55 -10.64
N THR A 137 3.16 6.41 -10.76
CA THR A 137 2.08 6.50 -9.74
C THR A 137 1.28 5.20 -9.67
N GLU A 138 0.92 4.61 -10.82
CA GLU A 138 0.22 3.32 -10.87
C GLU A 138 1.16 2.15 -10.53
N GLN A 139 2.39 2.15 -11.06
CA GLN A 139 3.37 1.08 -10.78
C GLN A 139 3.71 1.02 -9.28
N PHE A 140 3.98 2.16 -8.66
CA PHE A 140 4.33 2.24 -7.24
C PHE A 140 3.14 1.92 -6.33
N ALA A 141 1.91 2.29 -6.70
CA ALA A 141 0.74 1.91 -5.91
C ALA A 141 0.52 0.39 -5.89
N ALA A 142 0.71 -0.30 -7.02
CA ALA A 142 0.64 -1.75 -7.08
C ALA A 142 1.80 -2.41 -6.30
N LEU A 143 3.02 -1.84 -6.37
CA LEU A 143 4.16 -2.27 -5.56
C LEU A 143 3.85 -2.16 -4.05
N VAL A 144 3.31 -1.03 -3.60
CA VAL A 144 2.92 -0.81 -2.20
C VAL A 144 1.91 -1.87 -1.75
N ALA A 145 0.92 -2.18 -2.60
CA ALA A 145 -0.09 -3.18 -2.31
C ALA A 145 0.48 -4.60 -2.18
N ILE A 146 1.43 -4.99 -3.03
CA ILE A 146 2.11 -6.29 -3.00
C ILE A 146 3.08 -6.39 -1.81
N ALA A 147 3.78 -5.31 -1.47
CA ALA A 147 4.85 -5.33 -0.46
C ALA A 147 4.37 -5.65 0.97
N GLN A 148 3.06 -5.56 1.22
CA GLN A 148 2.42 -5.92 2.51
C GLN A 148 2.06 -7.40 2.61
N SER A 149 2.36 -8.22 1.59
CA SER A 149 2.07 -9.66 1.60
C SER A 149 3.36 -10.46 1.45
N PRO A 150 3.77 -11.24 2.47
CA PRO A 150 5.00 -12.02 2.38
C PRO A 150 4.88 -13.11 1.31
N GLY A 151 5.98 -13.37 0.60
CA GLY A 151 6.07 -14.46 -0.38
C GLY A 151 6.82 -14.06 -1.65
N LYS A 152 7.03 -15.06 -2.51
CA LYS A 152 7.89 -14.91 -3.70
C LYS A 152 7.48 -13.75 -4.62
N ILE A 153 6.18 -13.51 -4.81
CA ILE A 153 5.69 -12.43 -5.67
C ILE A 153 6.16 -11.05 -5.15
N ARG A 154 6.16 -10.86 -3.83
CA ARG A 154 6.67 -9.64 -3.21
C ARG A 154 8.14 -9.45 -3.50
N ASP A 155 8.94 -10.48 -3.27
CA ASP A 155 10.39 -10.39 -3.41
C ASP A 155 10.79 -10.16 -4.89
N ASP A 156 10.12 -10.84 -5.82
CA ASP A 156 10.32 -10.67 -7.26
C ASP A 156 10.00 -9.23 -7.70
N VAL A 157 8.86 -8.68 -7.26
CA VAL A 157 8.40 -7.34 -7.66
C VAL A 157 9.23 -6.22 -7.01
N LEU A 158 9.68 -6.40 -5.76
CA LEU A 158 10.62 -5.47 -5.11
C LEU A 158 11.96 -5.45 -5.84
N ALA A 159 12.49 -6.61 -6.24
CA ALA A 159 13.75 -6.71 -6.98
C ALA A 159 13.62 -6.12 -8.39
N ASP A 160 12.53 -6.43 -9.11
CA ASP A 160 12.24 -5.86 -10.43
C ASP A 160 12.19 -4.32 -10.38
N PHE A 161 11.47 -3.76 -9.41
CA PHE A 161 11.36 -2.31 -9.25
C PHE A 161 12.73 -1.68 -8.97
N TYR A 162 13.52 -2.26 -8.07
CA TYR A 162 14.87 -1.76 -7.78
C TYR A 162 15.76 -1.82 -9.02
N ASN A 163 15.84 -2.96 -9.71
CA ASN A 163 16.70 -3.14 -10.87
C ASN A 163 16.39 -2.14 -11.99
N LYS A 164 15.10 -1.82 -12.18
CA LYS A 164 14.63 -0.83 -13.15
C LYS A 164 15.02 0.60 -12.77
N TRP A 165 14.98 0.94 -11.48
CA TRP A 165 15.08 2.32 -11.00
C TRP A 165 16.35 2.64 -10.21
N GLN A 166 17.28 1.69 -10.06
CA GLN A 166 18.50 1.83 -9.23
C GLN A 166 19.37 3.04 -9.56
N HIS A 167 19.26 3.61 -10.76
CA HIS A 167 19.99 4.80 -11.19
C HIS A 167 19.27 6.13 -10.85
N ASP A 168 18.01 6.08 -10.40
CA ASP A 168 17.25 7.25 -9.94
C ASP A 168 17.15 7.24 -8.40
N PHE A 169 17.99 8.05 -7.77
CA PHE A 169 18.09 8.12 -6.31
C PHE A 169 16.76 8.48 -5.62
N LEU A 170 15.93 9.34 -6.22
CA LEU A 170 14.65 9.72 -5.62
C LEU A 170 13.64 8.57 -5.66
N VAL A 171 13.69 7.75 -6.72
CA VAL A 171 12.85 6.56 -6.83
C VAL A 171 13.33 5.45 -5.90
N VAL A 172 14.65 5.28 -5.78
CA VAL A 172 15.25 4.33 -4.82
C VAL A 172 14.90 4.70 -3.37
N ASN A 173 14.90 5.98 -3.01
CA ASN A 173 14.46 6.41 -1.67
C ASN A 173 13.00 6.04 -1.37
N LYS A 174 12.11 6.11 -2.37
CA LYS A 174 10.72 5.64 -2.21
C LYS A 174 10.67 4.13 -1.97
N TRP A 175 11.52 3.37 -2.65
CA TRP A 175 11.63 1.92 -2.47
C TRP A 175 12.18 1.53 -1.09
N PHE A 176 13.18 2.25 -0.57
CA PHE A 176 13.67 2.09 0.79
C PHE A 176 12.58 2.40 1.82
N ALA A 177 11.90 3.54 1.68
CA ALA A 177 10.81 3.93 2.57
C ALA A 177 9.67 2.90 2.59
N LEU A 178 9.31 2.34 1.43
CA LEU A 178 8.30 1.29 1.35
C LEU A 178 8.71 0.05 2.18
N GLN A 179 9.93 -0.44 2.01
CA GLN A 179 10.38 -1.60 2.77
C GLN A 179 10.48 -1.30 4.26
N ALA A 180 10.91 -0.10 4.64
CA ALA A 180 10.96 0.30 6.05
C ALA A 180 9.59 0.32 6.74
N THR A 181 8.52 0.55 5.97
CA THR A 181 7.13 0.58 6.46
C THR A 181 6.36 -0.73 6.25
N SER A 182 7.02 -1.78 5.77
CA SER A 182 6.39 -3.10 5.54
C SER A 182 5.99 -3.76 6.87
N ASP A 183 4.79 -4.34 6.91
CA ASP A 183 4.23 -5.01 8.09
C ASP A 183 4.64 -6.49 8.22
N ILE A 184 5.66 -6.94 7.49
CA ILE A 184 6.14 -8.32 7.55
C ILE A 184 6.82 -8.63 8.90
N PRO A 185 6.59 -9.82 9.48
CA PRO A 185 7.33 -10.23 10.68
C PRO A 185 8.84 -10.20 10.45
N GLY A 186 9.60 -9.64 11.38
CA GLY A 186 11.07 -9.53 11.30
C GLY A 186 11.58 -8.41 10.38
N ASN A 187 10.74 -7.44 10.02
CA ASN A 187 11.17 -6.34 9.13
C ASN A 187 12.31 -5.48 9.70
N VAL A 188 12.52 -5.47 11.02
CA VAL A 188 13.63 -4.72 11.66
C VAL A 188 14.98 -5.16 11.10
N GLU A 189 15.18 -6.45 10.88
CA GLU A 189 16.38 -7.02 10.26
C GLU A 189 16.52 -6.57 8.81
N THR A 190 15.43 -6.59 8.05
CA THR A 190 15.41 -6.08 6.66
C THR A 190 15.83 -4.62 6.62
N VAL A 191 15.29 -3.77 7.51
CA VAL A 191 15.66 -2.36 7.60
C VAL A 191 17.12 -2.15 7.96
N ARG A 192 17.65 -2.94 8.90
CA ARG A 192 19.08 -2.88 9.27
C ARG A 192 19.99 -3.14 8.06
N ASN A 193 19.63 -4.12 7.23
CA ASN A 193 20.37 -4.46 6.02
C ASN A 193 20.22 -3.38 4.94
N LEU A 194 19.03 -2.79 4.80
CA LEU A 194 18.79 -1.69 3.86
C LEU A 194 19.54 -0.41 4.25
N ALA A 195 19.65 -0.07 5.53
CA ALA A 195 20.40 1.10 5.99
C ALA A 195 21.90 0.97 5.67
N GLN A 196 22.45 -0.24 5.74
CA GLN A 196 23.81 -0.51 5.29
C GLN A 196 23.94 -0.31 3.78
N LEU A 197 22.97 -0.79 3.00
CA LEU A 197 22.93 -0.58 1.55
C LEU A 197 22.85 0.92 1.19
N GLU A 198 21.99 1.69 1.85
CA GLU A 198 21.84 3.14 1.63
C GLU A 198 23.13 3.90 1.97
N MET A 199 23.80 3.57 3.08
CA MET A 199 25.12 4.14 3.42
C MET A 199 26.17 3.86 2.33
N ILE A 200 26.18 2.65 1.75
CA ILE A 200 27.11 2.30 0.67
C ILE A 200 26.76 3.05 -0.62
N VAL A 201 25.48 3.14 -0.98
CA VAL A 201 25.00 3.88 -2.17
C VAL A 201 25.33 5.37 -2.06
N SER A 202 25.10 5.98 -0.89
CA SER A 202 25.36 7.39 -0.63
C SER A 202 26.85 7.73 -0.53
N ALA A 203 27.68 6.82 -0.01
CA ALA A 203 29.13 7.03 0.13
C ALA A 203 29.93 6.83 -1.18
N ASN A 204 29.51 5.90 -2.04
CA ASN A 204 30.29 5.53 -3.23
C ASN A 204 29.82 6.14 -4.54
N GLY A 205 28.60 6.70 -4.59
CA GLY A 205 27.98 7.18 -5.84
C GLY A 205 27.79 6.07 -6.86
N LEU A 206 26.56 5.55 -6.99
CA LEU A 206 26.10 4.61 -8.03
C LEU A 206 27.18 3.69 -8.64
N SER A 207 27.94 2.95 -7.83
CA SER A 207 28.86 1.94 -8.37
C SER A 207 28.13 0.61 -8.57
N GLU A 208 28.43 -0.07 -9.67
CA GLU A 208 27.68 -1.23 -10.21
C GLU A 208 27.59 -2.46 -9.27
N ASN A 209 28.33 -2.49 -8.16
CA ASN A 209 28.50 -3.70 -7.33
C ASN A 209 27.81 -3.66 -5.95
N VAL A 210 27.05 -2.61 -5.64
CA VAL A 210 26.50 -2.41 -4.28
C VAL A 210 25.37 -3.40 -3.96
N PHE A 211 24.56 -3.78 -4.96
CA PHE A 211 23.49 -4.78 -4.81
C PHE A 211 24.02 -6.22 -4.64
N GLU A 212 25.11 -6.58 -5.31
CA GLU A 212 25.70 -7.93 -5.20
C GLU A 212 26.34 -8.18 -3.82
N ILE A 213 26.85 -7.12 -3.19
CA ILE A 213 27.41 -7.16 -1.83
C ILE A 213 26.27 -7.30 -0.80
N ALA A 214 25.19 -6.54 -0.94
CA ALA A 214 24.08 -6.60 0.01
C ALA A 214 23.21 -7.86 -0.13
N SER A 215 23.01 -8.38 -1.35
CA SER A 215 22.26 -9.63 -1.54
C SER A 215 22.97 -10.84 -0.92
N LYS A 216 24.31 -10.85 -0.92
CA LYS A 216 25.12 -11.86 -0.22
C LYS A 216 25.06 -11.74 1.30
N SER A 217 24.87 -10.53 1.85
CA SER A 217 24.69 -10.31 3.29
C SER A 217 23.27 -10.60 3.79
N LEU A 218 22.27 -10.56 2.90
CA LEU A 218 20.87 -10.91 3.20
C LEU A 218 20.59 -12.42 3.19
N ALA A 219 21.53 -13.23 2.71
CA ALA A 219 21.39 -14.69 2.56
C ALA A 219 22.03 -15.51 3.70
N VAL A 220 22.37 -14.88 4.83
CA VAL A 220 22.93 -15.52 6.03
C VAL A 220 22.02 -15.35 7.23
#